data_AF-A0A853B0L6-F1
#
_entry.id   AF-A0A853B0L6-F1
#
_cell.length_a   1.000
_cell.length_b   1.000
_cell.length_c   1.000
_cell.angle_alpha   90.00
_cell.angle_beta   90.00
_cell.angle_gamma   90.00
#
_symmetry.space_group_name_H-M   'P 1'
#
loop_
_entity.id
_entity.type
_entity.pdbx_description
1 polymer ?
#
loop_
_entity_poly.entity_id
_entity_poly.type
_entity_poly.pdbx_seq_one_letter_code
_entity_poly.pdbx_strand_id
1 'polypeptide(L)'
;MKKAMVVAALAACLVTVVQPAVASAEGEPALVHASTQNECKLNVRAGADVGSSLLHTLTCTNYTTCVHAPERDLPCGQLVTGGVYSCVGADGKQLTDNRWAEVLWRSPQQSFVAVGCAAIRP
;
A
#
# COMPACT_ATOMS: atom_id res chain seq x y z
N MET A 1 -2.15 -20.72 -67.81
CA MET A 1 -2.74 -19.56 -68.52
C MET A 1 -3.05 -18.51 -67.45
N LYS A 2 -2.21 -17.48 -67.33
CA LYS A 2 -2.52 -16.08 -67.71
C LYS A 2 -3.71 -15.46 -66.96
N LYS A 3 -3.39 -14.37 -66.24
CA LYS A 3 -4.25 -13.20 -65.90
C LYS A 3 -5.21 -13.39 -64.72
N ALA A 4 -5.53 -12.40 -63.91
CA ALA A 4 -5.00 -11.07 -63.68
C ALA A 4 -5.65 -10.57 -62.38
N MET A 5 -4.87 -9.78 -61.66
CA MET A 5 -5.25 -8.77 -60.68
C MET A 5 -6.65 -8.15 -60.89
N VAL A 6 -7.47 -8.14 -59.83
CA VAL A 6 -8.49 -7.09 -59.60
C VAL A 6 -8.44 -6.73 -58.12
N VAL A 7 -8.00 -5.49 -57.87
CA VAL A 7 -8.06 -4.78 -56.61
C VAL A 7 -9.48 -4.24 -56.45
N ALA A 8 -10.14 -4.51 -55.32
CA ALA A 8 -11.33 -3.78 -54.91
C ALA A 8 -11.22 -3.47 -53.42
N ALA A 9 -11.06 -2.18 -53.14
CA ALA A 9 -10.88 -1.60 -51.83
C ALA A 9 -12.10 -1.84 -50.93
N LEU A 10 -11.88 -2.51 -49.79
CA LEU A 10 -12.80 -2.49 -48.66
C LEU A 10 -12.30 -1.41 -47.70
N ALA A 11 -13.06 -0.32 -47.64
CA ALA A 11 -12.88 0.77 -46.69
C ALA A 11 -12.96 0.22 -45.26
N ALA A 12 -11.81 0.09 -44.61
CA ALA A 12 -11.72 -0.20 -43.20
C ALA A 12 -12.11 1.09 -42.44
N CYS A 13 -13.36 1.13 -41.97
CA CYS A 13 -13.80 2.10 -40.99
C CYS A 13 -13.06 1.78 -39.67
N LEU A 14 -11.89 2.40 -39.46
CA LEU A 14 -11.17 2.34 -38.19
C LEU A 14 -11.99 3.12 -37.16
N VAL A 15 -12.84 2.40 -36.42
CA VAL A 15 -13.34 2.88 -35.13
C VAL A 15 -12.15 2.83 -34.17
N THR A 16 -11.41 3.93 -34.10
CA THR A 16 -10.44 4.14 -33.02
C THR A 16 -11.23 4.24 -31.73
N VAL A 17 -11.27 3.14 -30.97
CA VAL A 17 -11.71 3.15 -29.57
C VAL A 17 -10.74 4.07 -28.84
N VAL A 18 -11.16 5.31 -28.60
CA VAL A 18 -10.49 6.22 -27.68
C VAL A 18 -10.70 5.62 -26.29
N GLN A 19 -9.74 4.82 -25.82
CA GLN A 19 -9.70 4.45 -24.42
C GLN A 19 -9.50 5.75 -23.62
N PRO A 20 -10.38 6.11 -22.68
CA PRO A 20 -10.04 7.15 -21.74
C PRO A 20 -8.81 6.65 -20.98
N ALA A 21 -7.70 7.39 -21.08
CA ALA A 21 -6.63 7.28 -20.12
C ALA A 21 -7.27 7.61 -18.77
N VAL A 22 -7.59 6.58 -18.00
CA VAL A 22 -7.82 6.72 -16.57
C VAL A 22 -6.49 7.22 -16.03
N ALA A 23 -6.36 8.53 -15.92
CA ALA A 23 -5.42 9.13 -15.02
C ALA A 23 -5.77 8.52 -13.66
N SER A 24 -4.99 7.52 -13.23
CA SER A 24 -4.88 7.26 -11.80
C SER A 24 -4.52 8.61 -11.22
N ALA A 25 -5.46 9.22 -10.50
CA ALA A 25 -5.08 10.20 -9.51
C ALA A 25 -4.17 9.41 -8.57
N GLU A 26 -2.86 9.50 -8.79
CA GLU A 26 -1.86 8.99 -7.87
C GLU A 26 -2.11 9.75 -6.58
N GLY A 27 -2.94 9.16 -5.71
CA GLY A 27 -3.23 9.71 -4.40
C GLY A 27 -1.91 9.92 -3.67
N GLU A 28 -1.84 10.96 -2.83
CA GLU A 28 -0.68 11.14 -1.98
C GLU A 28 -0.37 9.84 -1.22
N PRO A 29 0.92 9.46 -1.15
CA PRO A 29 1.30 8.18 -0.59
C PRO A 29 1.08 8.20 0.91
N ALA A 30 0.29 7.26 1.43
CA ALA A 30 0.05 7.22 2.86
C ALA A 30 1.33 6.98 3.66
N LEU A 31 1.57 7.88 4.60
CA LEU A 31 2.72 7.88 5.47
C LEU A 31 2.36 7.32 6.83
N VAL A 32 3.20 6.40 7.30
CA VAL A 32 3.04 5.69 8.57
C VAL A 32 4.10 6.17 9.55
N HIS A 33 3.68 6.52 10.77
CA HIS A 33 4.56 6.92 11.85
C HIS A 33 4.04 6.43 13.21
N ALA A 34 4.83 6.62 14.26
CA ALA A 34 4.39 6.28 15.61
C ALA A 34 3.38 7.31 16.15
N SER A 35 2.39 6.84 16.91
CA SER A 35 1.46 7.69 17.63
C SER A 35 2.01 8.11 18.99
N THR A 36 1.52 9.21 19.54
CA THR A 36 1.81 9.61 20.93
C THR A 36 1.24 8.62 21.95
N GLN A 37 0.15 7.93 21.59
CA GLN A 37 -0.50 6.92 22.44
C GLN A 37 0.39 5.69 22.68
N ASN A 38 1.29 5.39 21.74
CA ASN A 38 2.29 4.32 21.86
C ASN A 38 3.69 4.88 22.21
N GLU A 39 3.76 5.95 23.01
CA GLU A 39 5.02 6.59 23.43
C GLU A 39 5.95 6.97 22.28
N CYS A 40 5.39 7.29 21.09
CA CYS A 40 6.17 7.52 19.89
C CYS A 40 7.10 6.35 19.52
N LYS A 41 6.64 5.10 19.69
CA LYS A 41 7.37 3.90 19.27
C LYS A 41 6.49 3.01 18.39
N LEU A 42 6.88 2.84 17.14
CA LEU A 42 6.24 1.90 16.21
C LEU A 42 7.30 1.05 15.51
N ASN A 43 7.23 -0.26 15.69
CA ASN A 43 8.23 -1.19 15.17
C ASN A 43 7.96 -1.55 13.70
N VAL A 44 8.99 -1.38 12.88
CA VAL A 44 9.08 -1.93 11.53
C VAL A 44 9.80 -3.26 11.61
N ARG A 45 9.18 -4.32 11.07
CA ARG A 45 9.64 -5.71 11.20
C ARG A 45 9.84 -6.36 9.85
N ALA A 46 10.71 -7.35 9.80
CA ALA A 46 10.99 -8.14 8.59
C ALA A 46 9.85 -9.10 8.20
N GLY A 47 8.83 -9.24 9.04
CA GLY A 47 7.67 -10.10 8.83
C GLY A 47 6.46 -9.56 9.59
N ALA A 48 5.27 -9.97 9.17
CA ALA A 48 4.00 -9.60 9.78
C ALA A 48 3.74 -10.37 11.09
N ASP A 49 4.69 -10.33 12.03
CA ASP A 49 4.62 -11.01 13.32
C ASP A 49 5.53 -10.33 14.35
N VAL A 50 5.15 -10.34 15.64
CA VAL A 50 5.91 -9.69 16.71
C VAL A 50 7.24 -10.38 17.04
N GLY A 51 7.39 -11.66 16.69
CA GLY A 51 8.63 -12.42 16.79
C GLY A 51 9.57 -12.23 15.61
N SER A 52 9.11 -11.61 14.51
CA SER A 52 9.96 -11.28 13.38
C SER A 52 11.03 -10.24 13.75
N SER A 53 12.19 -10.31 13.09
CA SER A 53 13.32 -9.41 13.30
C SER A 53 12.89 -7.95 13.27
N LEU A 54 13.28 -7.19 14.29
CA LEU A 54 13.09 -5.75 14.36
C LEU A 54 14.08 -5.06 13.42
N LEU A 55 13.56 -4.31 12.44
CA LEU A 55 14.39 -3.57 11.48
C LEU A 55 14.62 -2.14 11.92
N HIS A 56 13.58 -1.53 12.49
CA HIS A 56 13.63 -0.16 13.01
C HIS A 56 12.47 0.12 13.95
N THR A 57 12.60 1.19 14.74
CA THR A 57 11.50 1.75 15.52
C THR A 57 11.27 3.19 15.07
N LEU A 58 10.14 3.42 14.42
CA LEU A 58 9.67 4.75 14.05
C LEU A 58 9.30 5.54 15.31
N THR A 59 9.46 6.85 15.21
CA THR A 59 9.08 7.85 16.20
C THR A 59 7.92 8.70 15.68
N CYS A 60 7.48 9.67 16.48
CA CYS A 60 6.47 10.64 16.03
C CYS A 60 7.00 11.63 14.98
N THR A 61 8.32 11.66 14.73
CA THR A 61 8.97 12.64 13.85
C THR A 61 9.59 12.03 12.61
N ASN A 62 9.58 10.70 12.47
CA ASN A 62 9.99 10.02 11.25
C ASN A 62 8.83 9.17 10.72
N TYR A 63 8.95 8.76 9.46
CA TYR A 63 7.89 8.06 8.77
C TYR A 63 8.45 7.01 7.81
N THR A 64 7.60 6.06 7.47
CA THR A 64 7.73 5.17 6.33
C THR A 64 6.48 5.31 5.46
N THR A 65 6.44 4.68 4.30
CA THR A 65 5.33 4.80 3.34
C THR A 65 4.64 3.46 3.18
N CYS A 66 3.31 3.43 3.14
CA CYS A 66 2.59 2.20 2.80
C CYS A 66 2.97 1.75 1.38
N VAL A 67 3.14 0.44 1.16
CA VAL A 67 3.40 -0.09 -0.19
C VAL A 67 2.17 0.04 -1.08
N HIS A 68 0.98 -0.15 -0.49
CA HIS A 68 -0.28 -0.10 -1.22
C HIS A 68 -0.95 1.27 -1.06
N ALA A 69 -1.59 1.72 -2.15
CA ALA A 69 -2.31 2.98 -2.16
C ALA A 69 -3.51 2.93 -1.19
N PRO A 70 -3.84 4.05 -0.51
CA PRO A 70 -5.03 4.11 0.33
C PRO A 70 -6.30 3.74 -0.43
N GLU A 71 -7.18 3.01 0.25
CA GLU A 71 -8.54 2.76 -0.21
C GLU A 71 -9.51 3.57 0.65
N ARG A 72 -10.75 3.77 0.17
CA ARG A 72 -11.77 4.63 0.81
C ARG A 72 -11.87 4.46 2.33
N ASP A 73 -11.77 3.22 2.81
CA ASP A 73 -11.92 2.86 4.23
C ASP A 73 -10.63 2.28 4.85
N LEU A 74 -9.52 2.22 4.10
CA LEU A 74 -8.26 1.60 4.54
C LEU A 74 -7.05 2.52 4.25
N PRO A 75 -6.40 3.05 5.30
CA PRO A 75 -5.38 4.10 5.15
C PRO A 75 -4.06 3.62 4.52
N CYS A 76 -3.77 2.31 4.50
CA CYS A 76 -2.66 1.73 3.72
C CYS A 76 -3.15 0.82 2.58
N GLY A 77 -4.43 0.90 2.20
CA GLY A 77 -5.02 -0.04 1.24
C GLY A 77 -4.97 -1.49 1.73
N GLN A 78 -4.32 -2.36 0.95
CA GLN A 78 -4.23 -3.78 1.27
C GLN A 78 -3.43 -4.04 2.55
N LEU A 79 -4.04 -4.81 3.45
CA LEU A 79 -3.43 -5.28 4.69
C LEU A 79 -3.24 -6.80 4.62
N VAL A 80 -2.24 -7.30 5.35
CA VAL A 80 -2.00 -8.74 5.49
C VAL A 80 -2.38 -9.20 6.89
N THR A 81 -2.93 -10.42 6.98
CA THR A 81 -3.17 -11.08 8.26
C THR A 81 -1.92 -11.84 8.69
N GLY A 82 -1.46 -11.61 9.91
CA GLY A 82 -0.24 -12.20 10.45
C GLY A 82 -0.36 -12.57 11.93
N GLY A 83 0.75 -12.44 12.66
CA GLY A 83 0.80 -12.65 14.10
C GLY A 83 -0.04 -11.65 14.88
N VAL A 84 -0.54 -12.06 16.04
CA VAL A 84 -1.34 -11.22 16.92
C VAL A 84 -0.43 -10.24 17.67
N TYR A 85 -0.87 -9.00 17.79
CA TYR A 85 -0.22 -7.98 18.60
C TYR A 85 -1.25 -7.24 19.46
N SER A 86 -0.75 -6.57 20.50
CA SER A 86 -1.53 -5.67 21.34
C SER A 86 -0.81 -4.34 21.51
N CYS A 87 -1.55 -3.24 21.45
CA CYS A 87 -1.04 -1.88 21.64
C CYS A 87 -2.18 -0.93 22.01
N VAL A 88 -1.84 0.34 22.25
CA VAL A 88 -2.84 1.40 22.39
C VAL A 88 -3.13 1.96 20.99
N GLY A 89 -4.38 1.87 20.56
CA GLY A 89 -4.82 2.41 19.27
C GLY A 89 -4.69 3.92 19.18
N ALA A 90 -4.90 4.46 17.99
CA ALA A 90 -4.95 5.91 17.77
C ALA A 90 -6.05 6.60 18.61
N ASP A 91 -7.10 5.87 19.00
CA ASP A 91 -8.19 6.32 19.86
C ASP A 91 -7.86 6.26 21.37
N GLY A 92 -6.63 5.87 21.73
CA GLY A 92 -6.19 5.75 23.11
C GLY A 92 -6.68 4.48 23.82
N LYS A 93 -7.35 3.55 23.12
CA LYS A 93 -7.84 2.31 23.73
C LYS A 93 -6.88 1.15 23.50
N GLN A 94 -6.82 0.25 24.47
CA GLN A 94 -6.14 -1.02 24.26
C GLN A 94 -6.85 -1.81 23.15
N LEU A 95 -6.08 -2.27 22.17
CA LEU A 95 -6.56 -3.17 21.14
C LEU A 95 -5.68 -4.41 21.03
N THR A 96 -6.27 -5.46 20.47
CA THR A 96 -5.60 -6.67 20.01
C THR A 96 -6.04 -6.90 18.58
N ASP A 97 -5.09 -7.04 17.67
CA ASP A 97 -5.33 -7.13 16.23
C ASP A 97 -4.25 -8.04 15.61
N ASN A 98 -4.45 -8.45 14.38
CA ASN A 98 -3.54 -9.30 13.60
C ASN A 98 -3.34 -8.78 12.17
N ARG A 99 -3.81 -7.57 11.88
CA ARG A 99 -3.64 -6.91 10.58
C ARG A 99 -2.33 -6.11 10.55
N TRP A 100 -1.57 -6.27 9.49
CA TRP A 100 -0.28 -5.62 9.27
C TRP A 100 -0.30 -4.89 7.94
N ALA A 101 0.35 -3.72 7.90
CA ALA A 101 0.57 -2.98 6.65
C ALA A 101 1.99 -3.27 6.15
N GLU A 102 2.12 -3.55 4.86
CA GLU A 102 3.42 -3.57 4.21
C GLU A 102 3.91 -2.13 3.96
N VAL A 103 5.17 -1.86 4.27
CA VAL A 103 5.76 -0.52 4.18
C VAL A 103 7.09 -0.54 3.42
N LEU A 104 7.44 0.60 2.84
CA LEU A 104 8.68 0.82 2.11
C LEU A 104 9.81 1.24 3.08
N TRP A 105 10.28 0.30 3.90
CA TRP A 105 11.44 0.52 4.75
C TRP A 105 12.71 -0.08 4.14
N ARG A 106 13.57 0.79 3.57
CA ARG A 106 14.84 0.40 2.94
C ARG A 106 14.68 -0.78 1.94
N SER A 107 13.95 -0.51 0.84
CA SER A 107 13.84 -1.42 -0.31
C SER A 107 15.22 -1.96 -0.74
N PRO A 108 15.38 -3.26 -1.06
CA PRO A 108 14.34 -4.24 -1.41
C PRO A 108 13.82 -5.09 -0.23
N GLN A 109 14.16 -4.75 1.02
CA GLN A 109 13.73 -5.56 2.15
C GLN A 109 12.23 -5.40 2.41
N GLN A 110 11.48 -6.50 2.36
CA GLN A 110 10.07 -6.50 2.74
C GLN A 110 9.94 -6.18 4.22
N SER A 111 8.97 -5.33 4.56
CA SER A 111 8.83 -4.83 5.91
C SER A 111 7.39 -4.51 6.27
N PHE A 112 7.07 -4.68 7.56
CA PHE A 112 5.70 -4.62 8.05
C PHE A 112 5.60 -3.82 9.34
N VAL A 113 4.44 -3.21 9.52
CA VAL A 113 4.04 -2.52 10.76
C VAL A 113 2.67 -2.97 11.20
N ALA A 114 2.46 -3.00 12.51
CA ALA A 114 1.17 -3.29 13.12
C ALA A 114 0.21 -2.10 12.87
N VAL A 115 -0.76 -2.27 11.97
CA VAL A 115 -1.58 -1.14 11.46
C VAL A 115 -2.44 -0.51 12.54
N GLY A 116 -2.95 -1.28 13.50
CA GLY A 116 -3.76 -0.77 14.61
C GLY A 116 -2.98 0.14 15.56
N CYS A 117 -1.65 0.00 15.59
CA CYS A 117 -0.76 0.81 16.43
C CYS A 117 -0.21 2.05 15.72
N ALA A 118 -0.41 2.10 14.40
CA ALA A 118 0.15 3.13 13.55
C ALA A 118 -0.72 4.39 13.54
N ALA A 119 -0.07 5.55 13.50
CA ALA A 119 -0.70 6.76 13.00
C ALA A 119 -0.42 6.85 11.51
N ILE A 120 -1.47 7.07 10.72
CA ILE A 120 -1.38 7.07 9.26
C ILE A 120 -2.00 8.37 8.76
N ARG A 121 -1.26 9.07 7.90
CA ARG A 121 -1.75 10.23 7.16
C ARG A 121 -1.74 9.91 5.67
N PRO A 122 -2.76 10.30 4.89
CA PRO A 122 -2.68 10.30 3.44
C PRO A 122 -1.52 11.18 2.96
#